data_AF-A0A4U1CYP3-F1
#
_entry.id   AF-A0A4U1CYP3-F1
#
_cell.length_a   1.000
_cell.length_b   1.000
_cell.length_c   1.000
_cell.angle_alpha   90.00
_cell.angle_beta   90.00
_cell.angle_gamma   90.00
#
_symmetry.space_group_name_H-M   'P 1'
#
loop_
_entity.id
_entity.type
_entity.pdbx_description
1 polymer ?
#
loop_
_entity_poly.entity_id
_entity_poly.type
_entity_poly.pdbx_seq_one_letter_code
_entity_poly.pdbx_strand_id
1 'polypeptide(L)' 'MLGQIGIPGIIILLVICLIAFGSKNLPNIGRSLGESLQEFKRGISGLKEGIQLKENENSQQTRSAISEERKEL' A
#
# COMPACT_ATOMS: atom_id res chain seq x y z
N MET A 1 -14.63 22.43 22.53
CA MET A 1 -13.62 23.48 22.21
C MET A 1 -12.68 23.08 21.07
N LEU A 2 -12.43 21.79 20.78
CA LEU A 2 -11.56 21.38 19.64
C LEU A 2 -12.31 21.19 18.30
N GLY A 3 -13.65 21.04 18.30
CA GLY A 3 -14.46 20.86 17.09
C GLY A 3 -14.68 22.13 16.25
N GLN A 4 -14.20 23.29 16.70
CA GLN A 4 -14.24 24.53 15.90
C GLN A 4 -13.05 24.64 14.93
N ILE A 5 -11.99 23.84 15.12
CA ILE A 5 -10.91 23.64 14.13
C ILE A 5 -11.37 22.55 13.17
N GLY A 6 -12.44 22.84 12.45
CA GLY A 6 -12.88 22.02 11.32
C GLY A 6 -12.12 22.38 10.05
N ILE A 7 -12.81 22.24 8.93
CA ILE A 7 -12.38 22.72 7.61
C ILE A 7 -11.76 24.14 7.63
N PRO A 8 -12.28 25.13 8.41
CA PRO A 8 -11.67 26.47 8.45
C PRO A 8 -10.19 26.48 8.90
N GLY A 9 -9.81 25.62 9.86
CA GLY A 9 -8.43 25.55 10.34
C GLY A 9 -7.48 24.96 9.28
N ILE A 10 -7.96 23.94 8.55
CA ILE A 10 -7.22 23.37 7.41
C ILE A 10 -7.01 24.41 6.32
N ILE A 11 -8.01 25.25 6.02
CA ILE A 11 -7.88 26.31 5.00
C ILE A 11 -6.78 27.30 5.39
N ILE A 12 -6.71 27.73 6.65
CA ILE A 12 -5.64 28.61 7.15
C ILE A 12 -4.26 27.96 6.94
N LEU A 13 -4.11 26.68 7.31
CA LEU A 13 -2.86 25.94 7.13
C LEU A 13 -2.49 25.85 5.65
N LEU A 14 -3.49 25.60 4.80
CA LEU A 14 -3.34 25.52 3.36
C LEU A 14 -2.83 26.86 2.80
N VAL A 15 -3.43 27.99 3.20
CA VAL A 15 -2.99 29.33 2.78
C VAL A 15 -1.54 29.59 3.18
N ILE A 16 -1.13 29.25 4.40
CA ILE A 16 0.26 29.40 4.85
C ILE A 16 1.20 28.53 4.01
N CYS A 17 0.84 27.28 3.77
CA CYS A 17 1.58 26.40 2.87
C CYS A 17 1.64 26.93 1.44
N LEU A 18 0.56 27.53 0.92
CA LEU A 18 0.53 28.14 -0.40
C LEU A 18 1.43 29.38 -0.48
N ILE A 19 1.59 30.15 0.60
CA ILE A 19 2.50 31.28 0.62
C ILE A 19 3.96 30.80 0.66
N ALA A 20 4.26 29.80 1.49
CA ALA A 20 5.61 29.26 1.62
C ALA A 20 6.07 28.47 0.38
N PHE A 21 5.22 27.57 -0.12
CA PHE A 21 5.54 26.68 -1.22
C PHE A 21 5.00 27.16 -2.57
N GLY A 22 3.93 27.95 -2.61
CA GLY A 22 3.25 28.36 -3.85
C GLY A 22 2.12 27.40 -4.28
N SER A 23 1.08 27.96 -4.93
CA SER A 23 -0.09 27.21 -5.40
C SER A 23 0.21 26.12 -6.44
N LYS A 24 1.32 26.24 -7.17
CA LYS A 24 1.75 25.27 -8.17
C LYS A 24 2.56 24.12 -7.59
N ASN A 25 3.26 24.33 -6.47
CA ASN A 25 4.17 23.32 -5.93
C ASN A 25 3.46 22.25 -5.08
N LEU A 26 2.41 22.61 -4.32
CA LEU A 26 1.58 21.63 -3.61
C LEU A 26 1.01 20.51 -4.52
N PRO A 27 0.31 20.82 -5.64
CA PRO A 27 -0.22 19.79 -6.52
C PRO A 27 0.86 19.02 -7.27
N ASN A 28 1.98 19.67 -7.64
CA ASN A 28 3.10 18.99 -8.29
C ASN A 28 3.74 17.94 -7.37
N ILE A 29 4.03 18.31 -6.11
CA ILE A 29 4.59 17.38 -5.11
C ILE A 29 3.59 16.24 -4.83
N GLY A 30 2.30 16.58 -4.68
CA GLY A 30 1.26 15.57 -4.48
C GLY A 30 1.14 14.58 -5.64
N ARG A 31 1.32 15.04 -6.90
CA ARG A 31 1.29 14.17 -8.08
C ARG A 31 2.47 13.19 -8.10
N SER A 32 3.70 13.67 -7.88
CA SER A 32 4.89 12.81 -7.85
C SER A 32 4.88 11.82 -6.67
N LEU A 33 4.44 12.26 -5.49
CA LEU A 33 4.26 11.37 -4.34
C LEU A 33 3.12 10.37 -4.59
N GLY A 34 2.04 10.79 -5.24
CA GLY A 34 0.91 9.93 -5.60
C GLY A 34 1.29 8.82 -6.56
N GLU A 35 2.08 9.14 -7.59
CA GLU A 35 2.64 8.16 -8.54
C GLU A 35 3.56 7.17 -7.81
N SER A 36 4.45 7.67 -6.96
CA SER A 36 5.33 6.82 -6.14
C SER A 36 4.55 5.89 -5.20
N LEU A 37 3.50 6.40 -4.54
CA LEU A 37 2.67 5.63 -3.62
C LEU A 37 1.80 4.61 -4.37
N GLN A 38 1.37 4.92 -5.60
CA GLN A 38 0.66 4.00 -6.47
C GLN A 38 1.55 2.83 -6.87
N GLU A 39 2.80 3.07 -7.29
CA GLU A 39 3.75 2.01 -7.59
C GLU A 39 4.10 1.19 -6.35
N PHE A 40 4.33 1.86 -5.22
CA PHE A 40 4.56 1.20 -3.94
C PHE A 40 3.41 0.26 -3.55
N LYS A 41 2.16 0.74 -3.67
CA LYS A 41 0.97 -0.08 -3.42
C LYS A 41 0.90 -1.29 -4.36
N ARG A 42 1.18 -1.11 -5.65
CA ARG A 42 1.19 -2.21 -6.64
C ARG A 42 2.25 -3.25 -6.30
N GLY A 43 3.46 -2.82 -5.91
CA GLY A 43 4.53 -3.71 -5.47
C GLY A 43 4.16 -4.54 -4.24
N ILE A 44 3.56 -3.91 -3.22
CA ILE A 44 3.09 -4.61 -2.02
C ILE A 44 1.98 -5.61 -2.35
N SER A 45 1.00 -5.23 -3.19
CA SER A 45 -0.08 -6.13 -3.60
C SER A 45 0.47 -7.36 -4.34
N GLY A 46 1.39 -7.18 -5.28
CA GLY A 46 2.02 -8.29 -6.01
C GLY A 46 2.81 -9.22 -5.10
N LEU A 47 3.50 -8.68 -4.08
CA LEU A 47 4.19 -9.50 -3.08
C LEU A 47 3.21 -10.32 -2.22
N LYS A 48 2.10 -9.72 -1.79
CA LYS A 48 1.05 -10.41 -1.02
C LYS A 48 0.39 -11.53 -1.82
N GLU A 49 0.22 -11.35 -3.12
CA GLU A 49 -0.29 -12.40 -4.02
C GLU A 49 0.75 -13.51 -4.22
N GLY A 50 2.02 -13.17 -4.44
CA GLY A 50 3.10 -14.14 -4.59
C GLY A 50 3.34 -15.00 -3.34
N ILE A 51 3.17 -14.44 -2.14
CA ILE A 51 3.27 -15.18 -0.87
C ILE A 51 2.10 -16.17 -0.73
N GLN A 52 0.86 -15.75 -1.03
CA GLN A 52 -0.32 -16.63 -0.98
C GLN A 52 -0.26 -17.77 -2.01
N LEU A 53 0.28 -17.51 -3.20
CA LEU A 53 0.46 -18.54 -4.23
C LEU A 53 1.50 -19.59 -3.79
N LYS A 54 2.66 -19.14 -3.25
CA LYS A 54 3.70 -20.05 -2.74
C LYS A 54 3.25 -20.91 -1.56
N GLU A 55 2.38 -20.38 -0.70
CA GLU A 55 1.83 -21.13 0.45
C GLU A 55 0.89 -22.27 0.01
N ASN A 56 0.12 -22.06 -1.07
CA ASN A 56 -0.80 -23.07 -1.60
C ASN A 56 -0.07 -24.20 -2.35
N GLU A 57 0.96 -23.86 -3.13
CA GLU A 57 1.76 -24.84 -3.88
C GLU A 57 2.58 -25.75 -2.94
N ASN A 58 3.19 -25.19 -1.89
CA ASN A 58 3.99 -25.97 -0.93
C ASN A 58 3.13 -26.97 -0.12
N SER A 59 1.87 -26.62 0.13
CA SER A 59 0.91 -27.48 0.86
C SER A 59 0.41 -28.65 0.01
N GLN A 60 0.31 -28.49 -1.31
CA GLN A 60 -0.10 -29.56 -2.22
C GLN A 60 1.04 -30.54 -2.52
N GLN A 61 2.26 -30.04 -2.70
CA GLN A 61 3.45 -30.86 -2.97
C GLN A 61 3.85 -31.71 -1.75
N THR A 62 3.74 -31.15 -0.54
CA THR A 62 3.99 -31.90 0.70
C THR A 62 2.93 -32.98 0.95
N ARG A 63 1.65 -32.71 0.64
CA ARG A 63 0.57 -33.72 0.77
C ARG A 63 0.68 -34.86 -0.23
N SER A 64 1.15 -34.60 -1.45
CA SER A 64 1.31 -35.63 -2.48
C SER A 64 2.51 -36.54 -2.18
N ALA A 65 3.65 -35.97 -1.75
CA ALA A 65 4.82 -36.76 -1.33
C ALA A 65 4.53 -37.68 -0.12
N ILE A 66 3.78 -37.18 0.88
CA ILE A 66 3.40 -37.99 2.07
C ILE A 66 2.41 -39.11 1.71
N SER A 67 1.62 -38.96 0.64
CA SER A 67 0.62 -39.96 0.23
C SER A 67 1.21 -41.13 -0.56
N GLU A 68 2.34 -40.93 -1.24
CA GLU A 68 3.04 -42.00 -1.98
C GLU A 68 3.87 -42.87 -1.03
N GLU A 69 4.58 -42.26 -0.08
CA GLU A 69 5.37 -42.99 0.93
C GLU A 69 4.50 -43.89 1.84
N ARG A 70 3.24 -43.51 2.06
CA ARG A 70 2.25 -44.29 2.83
C ARG A 70 1.62 -45.44 2.05
N LYS A 71 1.79 -45.50 0.73
CA LYS A 71 1.27 -46.59 -0.13
C LYS A 71 2.30 -47.69 -0.40
N GLU A 72 3.58 -47.41 -0.17
CA GLU A 72 4.68 -48.37 -0.33
C GLU A 72 5.02 -49.14 0.96
N LEU A 73 4.39 -48.78 2.09
CA LEU A 73 4.43 -49.49 3.38
C LEU A 73 3.19 -50.36 3.57
#